data_AF-A0A8S2VCL6-F1
#
_entry.id   AF-A0A8S2VCL6-F1
#
_cell.length_a   1.000
_cell.length_b   1.000
_cell.length_c   1.000
_cell.angle_alpha   90.00
_cell.angle_beta   90.00
_cell.angle_gamma   90.00
#
_symmetry.space_group_name_H-M   'P 1'
#
loop_
_entity.id
_entity.type
_entity.pdbx_description
1 polymer ?
#
loop_
_entity_poly.entity_id
_entity_poly.type
_entity_poly.pdbx_seq_one_letter_code
_entity_poly.pdbx_strand_id
1 'polypeptide(L)'
;MPNETRFSTLLSNLCLYYWKTKKFQDNQQFQNEFLLQYNDELFFTWNQSKENLHIFLLELKEFSDDDIDMDIEYGQQINIQNIHLENRHGQLYS
;
A
#
# COMPACT_ATOMS: atom_id res chain seq x y z
N MET A 1 14.38 13.35 -18.59
CA MET A 1 13.39 12.26 -18.69
C MET A 1 12.38 12.63 -19.77
N PRO A 2 12.09 11.74 -20.73
CA PRO A 2 11.11 11.99 -21.79
C PRO A 2 9.69 12.16 -21.22
N ASN A 3 8.81 12.83 -21.97
CA ASN A 3 7.48 13.24 -21.48
C ASN A 3 6.55 12.06 -21.15
N GLU A 4 6.74 10.89 -21.79
CA GLU A 4 5.96 9.68 -21.53
C GLU A 4 6.19 9.11 -20.12
N THR A 5 7.42 9.22 -19.61
CA THR A 5 7.77 8.81 -18.24
C THR A 5 7.10 9.72 -17.21
N ARG A 6 6.84 10.99 -17.56
CA ARG A 6 6.18 11.94 -16.65
C ARG A 6 4.68 11.68 -16.54
N PHE A 7 4.04 11.31 -17.65
CA PHE A 7 2.60 11.03 -17.65
C PHE A 7 2.26 9.72 -16.96
N SER A 8 3.04 8.65 -17.21
CA SER A 8 2.88 7.36 -16.51
C SER A 8 3.09 7.49 -14.99
N THR A 9 4.15 8.18 -14.56
CA THR A 9 4.36 8.45 -13.12
C THR A 9 3.23 9.30 -12.52
N LEU A 10 2.72 10.29 -13.25
CA LEU A 10 1.58 11.09 -12.79
C LEU A 10 0.32 10.24 -12.65
N LEU A 11 0.05 9.35 -13.61
CA LEU A 11 -1.11 8.46 -13.59
C LEU A 11 -1.04 7.49 -12.40
N SER A 12 0.12 6.85 -12.21
CA SER A 12 0.37 5.95 -11.08
C SER A 12 0.17 6.67 -9.73
N ASN A 13 0.74 7.87 -9.59
CA ASN A 13 0.54 8.68 -8.39
C ASN A 13 -0.93 9.07 -8.15
N LEU A 14 -1.69 9.37 -9.21
CA LEU A 14 -3.12 9.68 -9.10
C LEU A 14 -3.93 8.44 -8.68
N CYS A 15 -3.66 7.27 -9.26
CA CYS A 15 -4.29 6.01 -8.89
C CYS A 15 -4.04 5.69 -7.41
N LEU A 16 -2.79 5.76 -6.96
CA LEU A 16 -2.40 5.48 -5.57
C LEU A 16 -2.94 6.53 -4.59
N TYR A 17 -2.99 7.80 -4.98
CA TYR A 17 -3.61 8.85 -4.15
C TYR A 17 -5.11 8.61 -3.98
N TYR A 18 -5.81 8.25 -5.07
CA TYR A 18 -7.23 7.91 -5.01
C TYR A 18 -7.48 6.69 -4.11
N TRP A 19 -6.62 5.68 -4.18
CA TRP A 19 -6.65 4.52 -3.29
C TRP A 19 -6.43 4.89 -1.82
N LYS A 20 -5.38 5.67 -1.52
CA LYS A 20 -5.05 6.14 -0.17
C LYS A 20 -6.21 6.92 0.45
N THR A 21 -6.77 7.85 -0.29
CA THR A 21 -7.83 8.74 0.22
C THR A 21 -9.15 8.03 0.41
N LYS A 22 -9.53 7.10 -0.47
CA LYS A 22 -10.86 6.49 -0.40
C LYS A 22 -10.95 5.25 0.49
N LYS A 23 -9.86 4.51 0.66
CA LYS A 23 -9.87 3.26 1.45
C LYS A 23 -9.11 3.34 2.76
N PHE A 24 -8.06 4.16 2.87
CA PHE A 24 -7.28 4.25 4.11
C PHE A 24 -7.72 5.38 5.04
N GLN A 25 -8.17 6.54 4.52
CA GLN A 25 -8.67 7.63 5.38
C GLN A 25 -10.04 7.32 6.01
N ASP A 26 -10.91 6.62 5.29
CA ASP A 26 -12.27 6.29 5.77
C ASP A 26 -12.30 5.07 6.70
N ASN A 27 -11.20 4.32 6.77
CA ASN A 27 -11.15 3.08 7.52
C ASN A 27 -10.52 3.30 8.90
N GLN A 28 -11.35 3.39 9.94
CA GLN A 28 -10.92 3.60 11.32
C GLN A 28 -9.88 2.56 11.80
N GLN A 29 -9.81 1.41 11.13
CA GLN A 29 -8.85 0.34 11.38
C GLN A 29 -7.39 0.80 11.20
N PHE A 30 -7.12 1.82 10.37
CA PHE A 30 -5.77 2.34 10.12
C PHE A 30 -5.30 3.44 11.09
N GLN A 31 -6.08 3.82 12.11
CA GLN A 31 -5.73 4.94 13.00
C GLN A 31 -4.41 4.73 13.77
N ASN A 32 -3.98 3.48 13.96
CA ASN A 32 -2.73 3.12 14.63
C ASN A 32 -1.74 2.42 13.69
N GLU A 33 -1.90 2.61 12.38
CA GLU A 33 -1.10 1.94 11.37
C GLU A 33 -0.26 2.97 10.62
N PHE A 34 1.01 2.63 10.41
CA PHE A 34 1.89 3.42 9.56
C PHE A 34 1.51 3.16 8.11
N LEU A 35 1.42 4.22 7.30
CA LEU A 35 1.21 4.13 5.85
C LEU A 35 2.21 5.05 5.14
N LEU A 36 3.06 4.46 4.31
CA LEU A 36 4.05 5.12 3.50
C LEU A 36 3.85 4.74 2.04
N GLN A 37 3.98 5.72 1.15
CA GLN A 37 3.98 5.47 -0.28
C GLN A 37 5.35 5.88 -0.82
N TYR A 38 5.94 5.05 -1.66
CA TYR A 38 7.17 5.37 -2.37
C TYR A 38 7.03 4.92 -3.83
N ASN A 39 6.95 5.88 -4.75
CA ASN A 39 6.61 5.64 -6.16
C ASN A 39 5.30 4.83 -6.28
N ASP A 40 5.40 3.64 -6.87
CA ASP A 40 4.36 2.67 -7.14
C ASP A 40 4.11 1.67 -5.99
N GLU A 41 4.89 1.75 -4.91
CA GLU A 41 4.82 0.84 -3.76
C GLU A 41 4.10 1.49 -2.55
N LEU A 42 3.31 0.68 -1.84
CA LEU A 42 2.55 1.09 -0.64
C LEU A 42 2.93 0.22 0.56
N PHE A 43 3.55 0.84 1.55
CA PHE A 43 3.97 0.18 2.77
C PHE A 43 3.01 0.49 3.91
N PHE A 44 2.55 -0.54 4.60
CA PHE A 44 1.76 -0.34 5.80
C PHE A 44 1.99 -1.38 6.88
N THR A 45 1.74 -1.00 8.12
CA THR A 45 1.68 -1.95 9.24
C THR A 45 0.26 -2.46 9.37
N TRP A 46 0.08 -3.74 9.65
CA TRP A 46 -1.24 -4.30 9.97
C TRP A 46 -1.23 -4.96 11.34
N ASN A 47 -2.08 -4.49 12.24
CA ASN A 47 -2.12 -4.94 13.63
C ASN A 47 -3.34 -5.81 13.96
N GLN A 48 -4.08 -6.28 12.94
CA GLN A 48 -5.20 -7.22 13.10
C GLN A 48 -4.86 -8.64 12.62
N SER A 49 -5.86 -9.53 12.60
CA SER A 49 -5.69 -10.90 12.11
C SER A 49 -5.39 -10.95 10.61
N LYS A 50 -4.77 -12.05 10.18
CA LYS A 50 -4.46 -12.30 8.77
C LYS A 50 -5.72 -12.45 7.91
N GLU A 51 -6.80 -12.99 8.49
CA GLU A 51 -8.08 -13.12 7.81
C GLU A 51 -8.66 -11.75 7.48
N ASN A 52 -8.62 -10.80 8.41
CA ASN A 52 -9.08 -9.44 8.19
C ASN A 52 -8.23 -8.71 7.15
N LEU A 53 -6.91 -8.96 7.16
CA LEU A 53 -6.04 -8.44 6.11
C LEU A 53 -6.45 -8.97 4.75
N HIS A 54 -6.66 -10.28 4.62
CA HIS A 54 -7.05 -10.88 3.35
C HIS A 54 -8.36 -10.29 2.82
N ILE A 55 -9.36 -10.11 3.68
CA ILE A 55 -10.62 -9.46 3.33
C ILE A 55 -10.36 -8.03 2.86
N PHE A 56 -9.56 -7.25 3.58
CA PHE A 56 -9.21 -5.89 3.20
C PHE A 56 -8.53 -5.83 1.83
N LEU A 57 -7.60 -6.74 1.55
CA LEU A 57 -6.90 -6.83 0.26
C LEU A 57 -7.84 -7.23 -0.88
N LEU A 58 -8.82 -8.11 -0.63
CA LEU A 58 -9.86 -8.44 -1.61
C LEU A 58 -10.75 -7.24 -1.91
N GLU A 59 -11.21 -6.54 -0.86
CA GLU A 59 -11.99 -5.31 -1.02
C GLU A 59 -11.23 -4.19 -1.75
N LEU A 60 -9.90 -4.18 -1.63
CA LEU A 60 -9.05 -3.27 -2.40
C LEU A 60 -9.03 -3.66 -3.88
N LYS A 61 -8.90 -4.94 -4.21
CA LYS A 61 -8.93 -5.44 -5.60
C LYS A 61 -10.26 -5.16 -6.29
N GLU A 62 -11.38 -5.39 -5.61
CA GLU A 62 -12.72 -5.07 -6.13
C GLU A 62 -12.90 -3.58 -6.40
N PHE A 63 -12.23 -2.72 -5.63
CA PHE A 63 -12.35 -1.27 -5.78
C PHE A 63 -11.60 -0.73 -7.01
N SER A 64 -10.56 -1.42 -7.45
CA SER A 64 -9.71 -0.98 -8.56
C SER A 64 -10.13 -1.46 -9.94
N ASP A 65 -11.27 -2.16 -10.06
CA ASP A 65 -11.77 -2.75 -11.31
C ASP A 65 -10.67 -3.53 -12.06
N ASP A 66 -10.19 -4.66 -11.51
CA ASP A 66 -9.30 -5.70 -12.11
C ASP A 66 -8.04 -5.29 -12.93
N ASP A 67 -7.81 -3.99 -13.18
CA ASP A 67 -6.83 -3.47 -14.14
C ASP A 67 -5.48 -3.18 -13.49
N ILE A 68 -5.39 -3.26 -12.15
CA ILE A 68 -4.18 -3.02 -11.39
C ILE A 68 -3.74 -4.34 -10.74
N ASP A 69 -2.69 -4.94 -11.31
CA ASP A 69 -2.03 -6.08 -10.70
C ASP A 69 -1.22 -5.60 -9.48
N MET A 70 -1.34 -6.32 -8.38
CA MET A 70 -0.68 -6.01 -7.11
C MET A 70 -0.02 -7.27 -6.57
N ASP A 71 1.30 -7.19 -6.44
CA ASP A 71 2.06 -8.10 -5.61
C ASP A 71 2.05 -7.60 -4.17
N ILE A 72 1.91 -8.53 -3.22
CA ILE A 72 1.87 -8.21 -1.80
C ILE A 72 2.94 -9.04 -1.10
N GLU A 73 3.89 -8.35 -0.49
CA GLU A 73 4.89 -8.96 0.37
C GLU A 73 4.59 -8.66 1.84
N TYR A 74 5.01 -9.55 2.73
CA TYR A 74 4.83 -9.36 4.16
C TYR A 74 6.03 -9.86 4.96
N GLY A 75 6.34 -9.16 6.04
CA GLY A 75 7.48 -9.49 6.91
C GLY A 75 7.50 -8.67 8.19
N GLN A 76 8.47 -8.94 9.05
CA GLN A 76 8.78 -8.04 10.19
C GLN A 76 9.69 -6.88 9.76
N GLN A 77 10.27 -6.99 8.57
CA GLN A 77 11.18 -6.03 8.00
C GLN A 77 10.94 -5.94 6.49
N ILE A 78 11.09 -4.74 5.93
CA ILE A 78 11.04 -4.48 4.49
C ILE A 78 12.18 -3.51 4.14
N ASN A 79 12.84 -3.76 3.01
CA ASN A 79 13.95 -2.94 2.53
C ASN A 79 13.48 -2.07 1.36
N ILE A 80 13.61 -0.76 1.49
CA ILE A 80 13.25 0.20 0.44
C ILE A 80 14.51 0.93 0.01
N GLN A 81 15.04 0.58 -1.18
CA GLN A 81 16.36 1.02 -1.64
C GLN A 81 17.47 0.70 -0.63
N ASN A 82 17.79 1.66 0.24
CA ASN A 82 18.81 1.59 1.30
C ASN A 82 18.23 1.85 2.71
N ILE A 83 16.91 1.99 2.83
CA ILE A 83 16.22 2.22 4.10
C ILE A 83 15.67 0.88 4.57
N HIS A 84 16.10 0.48 5.76
CA HIS A 84 15.60 -0.71 6.45
C HIS A 84 14.46 -0.29 7.38
N LEU A 85 13.25 -0.74 7.06
CA LEU A 85 12.09 -0.56 7.94
C LEU A 85 11.85 -1.85 8.70
N GLU A 86 11.86 -1.77 10.03
CA GLU A 86 11.63 -2.90 10.93
C GLU A 86 10.45 -2.55 11.85
N ASN A 87 9.42 -3.40 11.88
CA ASN A 87 8.34 -3.30 12.87
C ASN A 87 8.55 -4.36 13.96
N ARG A 88 9.01 -3.92 15.13
CA ARG A 88 9.25 -4.78 16.29
C ARG A 88 7.99 -5.13 17.08
N HIS A 89 6.86 -4.52 16.73
CA HIS A 89 5.60 -4.66 17.44
C HIS A 89 4.51 -5.36 16.62
N GLY A 90 4.77 -5.66 15.34
CA GLY A 90 3.76 -6.22 14.44
C GLY A 90 4.33 -6.65 13.09
N GLN A 91 3.45 -6.73 12.09
CA GLN A 91 3.81 -7.10 10.72
C GLN A 91 3.81 -5.85 9.82
N LEU A 92 4.74 -5.84 8.87
CA LEU A 92 4.84 -4.88 7.77
C LEU A 92 4.42 -5.57 6.48
N TYR A 93 3.78 -4.79 5.62
CA TYR A 93 3.28 -5.17 4.31
C TYR A 93 3.75 -4.16 3.28
N SER A 94 4.06 -4.63 2.07
CA SER A 94 4.40 -3.80 0.89
C SER A 94 3.67 -4.30 -0.34
#